data_AF-A0A1N6Q3W1-F1
#
_entry.id   AF-A0A1N6Q3W1-F1
#
_cell.length_a   1.000
_cell.length_b   1.000
_cell.length_c   1.000
_cell.angle_alpha   90.00
_cell.angle_beta   90.00
_cell.angle_gamma   90.00
#
_symmetry.space_group_name_H-M   'P 1'
#
loop_
_entity.id
_entity.type
_entity.pdbx_description
1 polymer ?
#
loop_
_entity_poly.entity_id
_entity_poly.type
_entity_poly.pdbx_seq_one_letter_code
_entity_poly.pdbx_strand_id
1 'polypeptide(L)'
;MTTRRRDRSNYGTVPERVARLLLEEPPADDAEALWMLIQHGSRLRALWAAYGAILLPIWARRHPGTRPRAWWRVEAPEARRRTDERLPQWPGPRGTHGAGEYESEAAYLDRLGLLQRGERARIPVEGWAPEVVAR
;
A
#
# COMPACT_ATOMS: atom_id res chain seq x y z
N MET A 1 -31.10 7.73 10.09
CA MET A 1 -30.78 6.46 9.42
C MET A 1 -30.41 6.75 7.97
N THR A 2 -29.12 6.95 7.70
CA THR A 2 -28.60 7.17 6.34
C THR A 2 -27.72 5.98 5.99
N THR A 3 -28.34 4.96 5.40
CA THR A 3 -27.63 3.81 4.85
C THR A 3 -26.76 4.31 3.70
N ARG A 4 -25.48 4.58 4.00
CA ARG A 4 -24.45 4.93 3.02
C ARG A 4 -24.51 3.88 1.91
N ARG A 5 -24.92 4.34 0.72
CA ARG A 5 -25.04 3.56 -0.51
C ARG A 5 -23.72 2.84 -0.73
N ARG A 6 -23.66 1.54 -0.44
CA ARG A 6 -22.48 0.69 -0.69
C ARG A 6 -22.22 0.74 -2.19
N ASP A 7 -21.19 1.49 -2.57
CA ASP A 7 -20.64 1.52 -3.91
C ASP A 7 -20.24 0.08 -4.25
N ARG A 8 -21.09 -0.58 -5.04
CA ARG A 8 -21.07 -2.01 -5.27
C ARG A 8 -19.90 -2.29 -6.21
N SER A 9 -18.72 -2.55 -5.63
CA SER A 9 -17.59 -3.31 -6.17
C SER A 9 -17.39 -3.21 -7.69
N ASN A 10 -16.94 -2.05 -8.18
CA ASN A 10 -16.52 -1.83 -9.57
C ASN A 10 -15.14 -2.46 -9.89
N TYR A 11 -14.90 -3.67 -9.42
CA TYR A 11 -13.64 -4.41 -9.60
C TYR A 11 -13.67 -5.34 -10.82
N GLY A 12 -14.74 -5.27 -11.63
CA GLY A 12 -14.90 -6.06 -12.85
C GLY A 12 -14.93 -7.56 -12.58
N THR A 13 -13.92 -8.28 -13.09
CA THR A 13 -13.77 -9.73 -12.99
C THR A 13 -13.08 -10.19 -11.69
N VAL A 14 -12.59 -9.26 -10.87
CA VAL A 14 -11.91 -9.60 -9.61
C VAL A 14 -12.97 -9.97 -8.56
N PRO A 15 -12.91 -11.17 -7.94
CA PRO A 15 -13.81 -11.50 -6.85
C PRO A 15 -13.71 -10.48 -5.71
N GLU A 16 -14.84 -9.99 -5.19
CA GLU A 16 -14.89 -8.92 -4.19
C GLU A 16 -14.02 -9.20 -2.96
N ARG A 17 -14.03 -10.44 -2.46
CA ARG A 17 -13.17 -10.87 -1.35
C ARG A 17 -11.67 -10.73 -1.65
N VAL A 18 -11.26 -10.98 -2.90
CA VAL A 18 -9.87 -10.84 -3.34
C VAL A 18 -9.51 -9.36 -3.51
N ALA A 19 -10.43 -8.54 -4.02
CA ALA A 19 -10.22 -7.11 -4.10
C ALA A 19 -10.02 -6.49 -2.71
N ARG A 20 -10.88 -6.82 -1.74
CA ARG A 20 -10.73 -6.36 -0.34
C ARG A 20 -9.40 -6.81 0.28
N LEU A 21 -9.04 -8.08 0.07
CA LEU A 21 -7.78 -8.65 0.53
C LEU A 21 -6.55 -7.89 0.01
N LEU A 22 -6.52 -7.60 -1.29
CA LEU A 22 -5.36 -6.99 -1.95
C LEU A 22 -5.33 -5.47 -1.82
N LEU A 23 -6.47 -4.82 -1.57
CA LEU A 23 -6.60 -3.37 -1.41
C LEU A 23 -6.81 -2.93 0.05
N GLU A 24 -6.66 -3.81 1.04
CA GLU A 24 -6.76 -3.43 2.48
C GLU A 24 -8.05 -2.68 2.87
N GLU A 25 -9.15 -2.87 2.13
CA GLU A 25 -10.46 -2.38 2.57
C GLU A 25 -10.89 -3.19 3.81
N PRO A 26 -11.41 -2.55 4.88
CA PRO A 26 -11.81 -3.28 6.07
C PRO A 26 -12.81 -4.38 5.67
N PRO A 27 -12.56 -5.65 6.04
CA PRO A 27 -13.45 -6.74 5.68
C PRO A 27 -14.84 -6.45 6.27
N ALA A 28 -15.87 -6.90 5.57
CA ALA A 28 -17.23 -6.73 6.02
C ALA A 28 -17.57 -7.84 7.02
N ASP A 29 -17.00 -7.77 8.24
CA ASP A 29 -17.24 -8.75 9.31
C ASP A 29 -17.22 -10.22 8.84
N ASP A 30 -16.05 -10.72 8.47
CA ASP A 30 -15.90 -12.12 8.12
C ASP A 30 -14.47 -12.59 8.40
N ALA A 31 -14.32 -13.28 9.54
CA ALA A 31 -13.10 -13.94 10.00
C ALA A 31 -12.45 -14.85 8.92
N GLU A 32 -13.21 -15.26 7.90
CA GLU A 32 -12.78 -16.07 6.77
C GLU A 32 -11.77 -15.36 5.85
N ALA A 33 -11.91 -14.05 5.61
CA ALA A 33 -10.98 -13.28 4.79
C ALA A 33 -9.61 -13.13 5.49
N LEU A 34 -9.63 -12.94 6.81
CA LEU A 34 -8.44 -12.94 7.65
C LEU A 34 -7.79 -14.33 7.72
N TRP A 35 -8.62 -15.39 7.80
CA TRP A 35 -8.17 -16.79 7.80
C TRP A 35 -7.49 -17.18 6.47
N MET A 36 -8.02 -16.71 5.34
CA MET A 36 -7.36 -16.85 4.03
C MET A 36 -6.04 -16.07 3.97
N LEU A 37 -5.96 -14.88 4.57
CA LEU A 37 -4.73 -14.06 4.65
C LEU A 37 -3.60 -14.77 5.44
N ILE A 38 -3.97 -15.45 6.52
CA ILE A 38 -3.06 -16.20 7.40
C ILE A 38 -2.63 -17.53 6.75
N GLN A 39 -3.57 -18.28 6.16
CA GLN A 39 -3.27 -19.56 5.48
C GLN A 39 -2.61 -19.38 4.09
N HIS A 40 -2.78 -18.23 3.44
CA HIS A 40 -2.32 -17.98 2.07
C HIS A 40 -1.29 -16.86 1.94
N GLY A 41 -0.49 -16.58 2.98
CA GLY A 41 0.73 -15.79 2.81
C GLY A 41 1.59 -16.31 1.62
N SER A 42 1.55 -17.62 1.37
CA SER A 42 2.14 -18.30 0.22
C SER A 42 1.47 -18.02 -1.15
N ARG A 43 0.20 -17.58 -1.19
CA ARG A 43 -0.52 -17.25 -2.43
C ARG A 43 -0.67 -15.76 -2.70
N LEU A 44 -0.22 -14.87 -1.80
CA LEU A 44 -0.29 -13.42 -2.02
C LEU A 44 0.35 -13.02 -3.36
N ARG A 45 1.52 -13.58 -3.68
CA ARG A 45 2.21 -13.36 -4.96
C ARG A 45 1.39 -13.85 -6.15
N ALA A 46 0.73 -15.02 -6.05
CA ALA A 46 -0.09 -15.56 -7.12
C ALA A 46 -1.38 -14.75 -7.35
N LEU A 47 -2.04 -14.33 -6.28
CA LEU A 47 -3.23 -13.47 -6.34
C LEU A 47 -2.89 -12.09 -6.90
N TRP A 48 -1.77 -11.51 -6.47
CA TRP A 48 -1.29 -10.24 -7.02
C TRP A 48 -0.90 -10.39 -8.50
N ALA A 49 -0.22 -11.47 -8.90
CA ALA A 49 0.07 -11.73 -10.31
C ALA A 49 -1.20 -11.86 -11.17
N ALA A 50 -2.27 -12.44 -10.63
CA ALA A 50 -3.55 -12.60 -11.34
C ALA A 50 -4.37 -11.31 -11.44
N TYR A 51 -4.38 -10.47 -10.40
CA TYR A 51 -5.34 -9.35 -10.29
C TYR A 51 -4.71 -7.97 -10.04
N GLY A 52 -3.44 -7.90 -9.68
CA GLY A 52 -2.74 -6.66 -9.31
C GLY A 52 -2.80 -5.60 -10.40
N ALA A 53 -2.62 -5.98 -11.67
CA ALA A 53 -2.69 -5.07 -12.81
C ALA A 53 -4.09 -4.42 -12.99
N ILE A 54 -5.16 -5.11 -12.58
CA ILE A 54 -6.53 -4.59 -12.63
C ILE A 54 -6.80 -3.66 -11.45
N LEU A 55 -6.33 -4.05 -10.27
CA LEU A 55 -6.59 -3.34 -9.01
C LEU A 55 -5.73 -2.09 -8.84
N LEU A 56 -4.50 -2.09 -9.36
CA LEU A 56 -3.55 -1.01 -9.13
C LEU A 56 -4.01 0.34 -9.71
N PRO A 57 -4.56 0.44 -10.94
CA PRO A 57 -5.12 1.69 -11.45
C PRO A 57 -6.36 2.17 -10.67
N ILE A 58 -7.12 1.25 -10.07
CA ILE A 58 -8.28 1.59 -9.23
C ILE A 58 -7.78 2.21 -7.92
N TRP A 59 -6.79 1.59 -7.28
CA TRP A 59 -6.13 2.14 -6.10
C TRP A 59 -5.54 3.52 -6.37
N ALA A 60 -4.68 3.66 -7.38
CA ALA A 60 -3.99 4.91 -7.73
C ALA A 60 -4.94 6.07 -8.10
N ARG A 61 -6.21 5.77 -8.37
CA ARG A 61 -7.25 6.78 -8.58
C ARG A 61 -7.84 7.27 -7.25
N ARG A 62 -8.04 6.37 -6.29
CA ARG A 62 -8.62 6.66 -4.97
C ARG A 62 -7.58 7.18 -3.97
N HIS A 63 -6.34 6.70 -4.10
CA HIS A 63 -5.20 6.97 -3.23
C HIS A 63 -3.97 7.27 -4.11
N PRO A 64 -3.94 8.43 -4.79
CA PRO A 64 -2.83 8.78 -5.67
C PRO A 64 -1.54 8.92 -4.87
N GLY A 65 -0.44 8.38 -5.40
CA GLY A 65 0.86 8.45 -4.74
C GLY A 65 1.10 7.40 -3.68
N THR A 66 0.18 6.45 -3.48
CA THR A 66 0.38 5.32 -2.54
C THR A 66 0.18 3.99 -3.23
N ARG A 67 0.57 2.89 -2.57
CA ARG A 67 0.32 1.53 -3.03
C ARG A 67 -0.27 0.69 -1.91
N PRO A 68 -1.11 -0.31 -2.24
CA PRO A 68 -1.56 -1.25 -1.23
C PRO A 68 -0.36 -2.07 -0.74
N ARG A 69 -0.38 -2.46 0.53
CA ARG A 69 0.61 -3.30 1.21
C ARG A 69 0.93 -4.59 0.46
N ALA A 70 -0.05 -5.16 -0.25
CA ALA A 70 0.18 -6.32 -1.10
C ALA A 70 1.25 -6.04 -2.17
N TRP A 71 1.19 -4.88 -2.83
CA TRP A 71 2.19 -4.43 -3.81
C TRP A 71 3.58 -4.27 -3.18
N TRP A 72 3.66 -3.60 -2.02
CA TRP A 72 4.90 -3.41 -1.28
C TRP A 72 5.60 -4.73 -0.91
N ARG A 73 4.84 -5.80 -0.70
CA ARG A 73 5.38 -7.12 -0.33
C ARG A 73 5.83 -7.96 -1.52
N VAL A 74 5.31 -7.71 -2.71
CA VAL A 74 5.44 -8.66 -3.84
C VAL A 74 6.09 -8.08 -5.09
N GLU A 75 5.92 -6.78 -5.34
CA GLU A 75 6.29 -6.12 -6.60
C GLU A 75 7.20 -4.91 -6.40
N ALA A 76 7.24 -4.29 -5.21
CA ALA A 76 8.17 -3.20 -4.93
C ALA A 76 9.61 -3.61 -5.26
N PRO A 77 10.29 -2.92 -6.20
CA PRO A 77 11.60 -3.35 -6.70
C PRO A 77 12.72 -3.17 -5.67
N GLU A 78 12.59 -2.20 -4.77
CA GLU A 78 13.57 -1.91 -3.72
C GLU A 78 12.91 -1.30 -2.47
N ALA A 79 13.66 -1.21 -1.37
CA ALA A 79 13.19 -0.56 -0.14
C ALA A 79 13.15 0.97 -0.29
N ARG A 80 12.23 1.62 0.44
CA ARG A 80 12.17 3.08 0.55
C ARG A 80 13.44 3.62 1.20
N ARG A 81 13.94 4.74 0.68
CA ARG A 81 15.12 5.43 1.20
C ARG A 81 14.78 6.13 2.50
N ARG A 82 15.69 6.02 3.46
CA ARG A 82 15.65 6.78 4.70
C ARG A 82 16.11 8.22 4.41
N THR A 83 15.36 9.22 4.89
CA THR A 83 15.62 10.65 4.63
C THR A 83 16.26 11.36 5.81
N ASP A 84 16.20 10.80 7.02
CA ASP A 84 16.98 11.31 8.15
C ASP A 84 18.45 10.86 8.03
N GLU A 85 19.24 11.59 7.24
CA GLU A 85 20.71 11.47 7.21
C GLU A 85 21.37 11.78 8.58
N ARG A 86 20.58 12.32 9.52
CA ARG A 86 21.07 12.94 10.75
C ARG A 86 21.39 11.97 11.88
N LEU A 87 20.99 10.69 11.77
CA LEU A 87 21.28 9.71 12.80
C LEU A 87 22.34 8.72 12.31
N PRO A 88 23.51 8.61 12.98
CA PRO A 88 24.43 7.55 12.69
C PRO A 88 23.71 6.20 12.78
N GLN A 89 23.96 5.39 11.77
CA GLN A 89 23.56 4.00 11.69
C GLN A 89 24.20 3.23 12.88
N TRP A 90 23.43 3.05 13.97
CA TRP A 90 23.65 2.13 15.11
C TRP A 90 24.59 2.58 16.27
N PRO A 91 24.37 2.17 17.55
CA PRO A 91 23.13 1.88 18.28
C PRO A 91 22.82 2.95 19.36
N GLY A 92 21.58 3.44 19.39
CA GLY A 92 21.05 4.14 20.57
C GLY A 92 20.78 3.16 21.72
N PRO A 93 20.55 3.64 22.96
CA PRO A 93 20.25 2.79 24.11
C PRO A 93 19.10 1.82 23.79
N ARG A 94 19.29 0.55 24.19
CA ARG A 94 18.33 -0.55 23.99
C ARG A 94 16.92 -0.09 24.37
N GLY A 95 16.03 0.03 23.39
CA GLY A 95 14.62 0.39 23.59
C GLY A 95 14.08 1.50 22.69
N THR A 96 14.93 2.28 22.02
CA THR A 96 14.50 3.22 20.96
C THR A 96 14.93 2.66 19.60
N HIS A 97 14.13 1.73 19.06
CA HIS A 97 14.16 1.47 17.62
C HIS A 97 13.58 2.71 16.94
N GLY A 98 14.45 3.71 16.73
CA GLY A 98 14.09 5.05 16.31
C GLY A 98 13.18 5.00 15.10
N ALA A 99 12.01 5.62 15.23
CA ALA A 99 11.18 5.97 14.11
C ALA A 99 12.06 6.76 13.13
N GLY A 100 12.37 6.15 11.98
CA GLY A 100 13.13 6.81 10.92
C GLY A 100 12.17 7.55 10.02
N GLU A 101 12.61 8.68 9.49
CA GLU A 101 11.91 9.33 8.40
C GLU A 101 12.32 8.65 7.10
N TYR A 102 11.34 8.27 6.29
CA TYR A 102 11.55 7.67 4.98
C TYR A 102 10.95 8.55 3.90
N GLU A 103 11.52 8.51 2.70
CA GLU A 103 10.94 9.14 1.51
C GLU A 103 9.48 8.70 1.39
N SER A 104 8.54 9.61 1.10
CA SER A 104 7.12 9.26 1.01
C SER A 104 6.85 8.15 -0.02
N GLU A 105 5.70 7.47 0.07
CA GLU A 105 5.33 6.52 -0.99
C GLU A 105 5.31 7.18 -2.38
N ALA A 106 4.82 8.43 -2.46
CA ALA A 106 4.77 9.18 -3.72
C ALA A 106 6.16 9.46 -4.27
N ALA A 107 7.08 9.92 -3.40
CA ALA A 107 8.46 10.20 -3.77
C ALA A 107 9.18 8.94 -4.27
N TYR A 108 8.96 7.81 -3.60
CA TYR A 108 9.49 6.52 -4.04
C TYR A 108 8.98 6.14 -5.44
N LEU A 109 7.66 6.21 -5.65
CA LEU A 109 7.05 5.83 -6.92
C LEU A 109 7.50 6.73 -8.06
N ASP A 110 7.62 8.02 -7.80
CA ASP A 110 8.09 8.99 -8.77
C ASP A 110 9.54 8.75 -9.18
N ARG A 111 10.42 8.57 -8.19
CA ARG A 111 11.84 8.30 -8.38
C ARG A 111 12.09 7.06 -9.24
N LEU A 112 11.21 6.06 -9.15
CA LEU A 112 11.29 4.82 -9.90
C LEU A 112 10.45 4.79 -11.18
N GLY A 113 9.76 5.88 -11.52
CA GLY A 113 8.89 5.93 -12.70
C GLY A 113 7.68 5.00 -12.62
N LEU A 114 7.21 4.69 -11.41
CA LEU A 114 6.10 3.77 -11.12
C LEU A 114 4.75 4.45 -10.95
N LEU A 115 4.68 5.78 -11.13
CA LEU A 115 3.43 6.52 -11.14
C LEU A 115 2.63 6.24 -12.41
N GLN A 116 1.33 6.00 -12.25
CA GLN A 116 0.38 5.84 -13.35
C GLN A 116 0.19 7.17 -14.08
N ARG A 117 -0.29 7.10 -15.33
CA ARG A 117 -0.54 8.30 -16.14
C ARG A 117 -1.47 9.29 -15.42
N GLY A 118 -0.98 10.51 -15.22
CA GLY A 118 -1.71 11.58 -14.55
C GLY A 118 -1.86 11.39 -13.02
N GLU A 119 -1.27 10.34 -12.44
CA GLU A 119 -1.28 10.13 -10.99
C GLU A 119 -0.56 11.26 -10.27
N ARG A 120 0.64 11.64 -10.74
CA ARG A 120 1.46 12.72 -10.17
C ARG A 120 0.67 14.01 -9.91
N ALA A 121 -0.16 14.42 -10.87
CA ALA A 121 -0.96 15.65 -10.78
C ALA A 121 -2.10 15.57 -9.74
N ARG A 122 -2.46 14.37 -9.28
CA ARG A 122 -3.49 14.14 -8.26
C ARG A 122 -2.91 13.96 -6.86
N ILE A 123 -1.59 13.88 -6.72
CA ILE A 123 -0.95 13.72 -5.40
C ILE A 123 -0.99 15.06 -4.68
N PRO A 124 -1.61 15.15 -3.48
CA PRO A 124 -1.62 16.37 -2.70
C PRO A 124 -0.19 16.73 -2.25
N VAL A 125 0.08 18.00 -1.93
CA VAL A 125 1.44 18.45 -1.59
C VAL A 125 2.00 17.69 -0.38
N GLU A 126 1.13 17.34 0.56
CA GLU A 126 1.46 16.56 1.77
C GLU A 126 1.83 15.12 1.44
N GLY A 127 1.34 14.56 0.32
CA GLY A 127 1.68 13.21 -0.13
C GLY A 127 3.15 13.04 -0.53
N TRP A 128 3.88 14.15 -0.70
CA TRP A 128 5.32 14.17 -0.99
C TRP A 128 6.18 14.31 0.26
N ALA A 129 5.59 14.60 1.42
CA ALA A 129 6.33 14.78 2.66
C ALA A 129 6.86 13.43 3.19
N PRO A 130 8.09 13.38 3.73
CA PRO A 130 8.62 12.17 4.36
C PRO A 130 7.68 11.59 5.41
N GLU A 131 7.67 10.27 5.52
CA GLU A 131 6.81 9.54 6.45
C GLU A 131 7.64 8.94 7.58
N VAL A 132 7.11 9.04 8.80
CA VAL A 132 7.68 8.41 9.98
C VAL A 132 7.18 6.97 10.04
N VAL A 133 8.07 6.00 9.82
CA VAL A 133 7.74 4.58 9.89
C VAL A 133 8.15 4.04 11.26
N ALA A 134 7.16 3.78 12.12
CA ALA A 134 7.36 3.04 13.36
C ALA A 134 7.54 1.54 13.03
N ARG A 135 8.62 0.93 13.55
CA ARG A 135 8.97 -0.47 13.28
C ARG A 135 8.34 -1.43 14.28
#